data_AF-A0A8H6ERB5-F1
#
_entry.id   AF-A0A8H6ERB5-F1
#
_cell.length_a   1.000
_cell.length_b   1.000
_cell.length_c   1.000
_cell.angle_alpha   90.00
_cell.angle_beta   90.00
_cell.angle_gamma   90.00
#
_symmetry.space_group_name_H-M   'P 1'
#
loop_
_entity.id
_entity.type
_entity.pdbx_description
1 polymer ?
#
loop_
_entity_poly.entity_id
_entity_poly.type
_entity_poly.pdbx_seq_one_letter_code
_entity_poly.pdbx_strand_id
1 'polypeptide(L)'
;MKGKNMKSIHIKKLSPEIQSSDTDYKVDVEDLSNRWEKMTPDDKQDILNYLDVKQSFAWSHLSEDEKKAIYYISFGKWGPRNHPPMTVPEMVFKALVSLFLFTAFGFAMINYRKDKKKVKELEGESKEVEKFDASSPDEVSDK
;
A
#
# COMPACT_ATOMS: atom_id res chain seq x y z
N MET A 1 -87.13 16.77 0.26
CA MET A 1 -85.89 16.18 0.82
C MET A 1 -84.70 16.75 0.07
N LYS A 2 -83.78 17.43 0.76
CA LYS A 2 -82.62 18.13 0.14
C LYS A 2 -81.52 17.12 -0.20
N GLY A 3 -81.27 16.90 -1.49
CA GLY A 3 -80.13 16.12 -1.97
C GLY A 3 -78.83 16.89 -1.82
N LYS A 4 -77.91 16.38 -0.99
CA LYS A 4 -76.55 16.92 -0.87
C LYS A 4 -75.77 16.58 -2.14
N ASN A 5 -75.28 17.60 -2.83
CA ASN A 5 -74.43 17.47 -4.00
C ASN A 5 -73.01 17.08 -3.53
N MET A 6 -72.58 15.87 -3.86
CA MET A 6 -71.26 15.32 -3.49
C MET A 6 -70.22 15.89 -4.45
N LYS A 7 -69.29 16.71 -3.95
CA LYS A 7 -68.19 17.24 -4.75
C LYS A 7 -67.30 16.08 -5.22
N SER A 8 -67.20 15.92 -6.54
CA SER A 8 -66.22 15.06 -7.20
C SER A 8 -64.83 15.37 -6.65
N ILE A 9 -64.24 14.39 -5.98
CA ILE A 9 -62.88 14.46 -5.48
C ILE A 9 -61.98 14.43 -6.71
N HIS A 10 -61.43 15.59 -7.10
CA HIS A 10 -60.36 15.62 -8.09
C HIS A 10 -59.15 14.90 -7.50
N ILE A 11 -58.99 13.64 -7.88
CA ILE A 11 -57.74 12.92 -7.67
C ILE A 11 -56.68 13.70 -8.46
N LYS A 12 -55.84 14.45 -7.74
CA LYS A 12 -54.63 15.03 -8.32
C LYS A 12 -53.90 13.88 -9.01
N LYS A 13 -53.74 13.99 -10.31
CA LYS A 13 -52.93 13.10 -11.14
C LYS A 13 -51.57 12.98 -10.45
N LEU A 14 -51.33 11.84 -9.80
CA LEU A 14 -50.04 11.52 -9.22
C LEU A 14 -49.00 11.61 -10.35
N SER A 15 -47.87 12.24 -10.05
CA SER A 15 -46.76 12.42 -10.95
C SER A 15 -46.37 11.08 -11.61
N PRO A 16 -46.16 11.02 -12.93
CA PRO A 16 -45.62 9.84 -13.58
C PRO A 16 -44.10 9.83 -13.41
N GLU A 17 -43.62 9.67 -12.18
CA GLU A 17 -42.19 9.53 -11.90
C GLU A 17 -41.93 8.24 -11.12
N ILE A 18 -42.50 7.16 -11.64
CA ILE A 18 -42.01 5.79 -11.44
C ILE A 18 -42.07 5.15 -12.82
N GLN A 19 -41.27 5.69 -13.74
CA GLN A 19 -41.12 5.13 -15.07
C GLN A 19 -39.99 4.10 -15.00
N SER A 20 -40.36 2.89 -14.59
CA SER A 20 -39.76 1.60 -15.00
C SER A 20 -38.26 1.64 -15.37
N SER A 21 -37.37 1.56 -14.38
CA SER A 21 -36.02 1.03 -14.57
C SER A 21 -35.90 -0.45 -14.16
N ASP A 22 -37.02 -1.11 -13.82
CA ASP A 22 -37.06 -2.44 -13.21
C ASP A 22 -37.00 -3.63 -14.20
N THR A 23 -36.62 -3.42 -15.46
CA THR A 23 -36.54 -4.52 -16.44
C THR A 23 -35.14 -5.06 -16.70
N ASP A 24 -34.10 -4.53 -16.05
CA ASP A 24 -32.75 -5.12 -16.11
C ASP A 24 -31.98 -4.78 -14.83
N TYR A 25 -32.33 -5.43 -13.71
CA TYR A 25 -31.47 -5.41 -12.52
C TYR A 25 -30.25 -6.31 -12.81
N LYS A 26 -29.33 -5.79 -13.62
CA LYS A 26 -28.05 -6.42 -13.93
C LYS A 26 -26.98 -5.78 -13.06
N VAL A 27 -26.59 -6.50 -12.01
CA VAL A 27 -25.44 -6.12 -11.21
C VAL A 27 -24.18 -6.38 -12.01
N ASP A 28 -23.35 -5.35 -12.17
CA ASP A 28 -22.03 -5.52 -12.77
C ASP A 28 -21.16 -6.35 -11.82
N VAL A 29 -20.62 -7.46 -12.33
CA VAL A 29 -19.70 -8.38 -11.63
C VAL A 29 -18.34 -8.49 -12.33
N GLU A 30 -18.12 -7.69 -13.38
CA GLU A 30 -16.87 -7.68 -14.12
C GLU A 30 -15.74 -7.12 -13.24
N ASP A 31 -14.55 -7.71 -13.42
CA ASP A 31 -13.32 -7.39 -12.72
C ASP A 31 -13.47 -7.16 -11.20
N LEU A 32 -14.35 -7.96 -10.57
CA LEU A 32 -14.75 -7.76 -9.16
C LEU A 32 -13.53 -7.71 -8.22
N SER A 33 -12.50 -8.49 -8.50
CA SER A 33 -11.28 -8.56 -7.69
C SER A 33 -10.56 -7.23 -7.52
N ASN A 34 -10.53 -6.39 -8.54
CA ASN A 34 -9.77 -5.13 -8.51
C ASN A 34 -10.55 -3.98 -7.85
N ARG A 35 -11.88 -4.04 -7.87
CA ARG A 35 -12.75 -2.98 -7.34
C ARG A 35 -13.39 -3.30 -6.00
N TRP A 36 -13.44 -4.57 -5.58
CA TRP A 36 -14.11 -4.99 -4.35
C TRP A 36 -13.72 -4.14 -3.14
N GLU A 37 -12.43 -3.88 -2.92
CA GLU A 37 -12.00 -3.10 -1.75
C GLU A 37 -12.45 -1.64 -1.79
N LYS A 38 -12.57 -1.06 -2.99
CA LYS A 38 -12.92 0.35 -3.22
C LYS A 38 -14.43 0.62 -3.21
N MET A 39 -15.25 -0.42 -3.32
CA MET A 39 -16.72 -0.28 -3.36
C MET A 39 -17.33 0.07 -2.01
N THR A 40 -18.48 0.73 -2.05
CA THR A 40 -19.26 1.06 -0.85
C THR A 40 -19.82 -0.22 -0.21
N PRO A 41 -20.15 -0.19 1.09
CA PRO A 41 -20.78 -1.34 1.75
C PRO A 41 -22.11 -1.75 1.11
N ASP A 42 -22.90 -0.78 0.63
CA ASP A 42 -24.20 -1.03 0.01
C ASP A 42 -24.02 -1.74 -1.35
N ASP A 43 -23.12 -1.27 -2.21
CA ASP A 43 -22.82 -1.93 -3.51
C ASP A 43 -22.32 -3.36 -3.32
N LYS A 44 -21.50 -3.59 -2.29
CA LYS A 44 -21.02 -4.93 -1.92
C LYS A 44 -22.18 -5.84 -1.54
N GLN A 45 -23.13 -5.32 -0.77
CA GLN A 45 -24.29 -6.09 -0.33
C GLN A 45 -25.21 -6.44 -1.51
N ASP A 46 -25.40 -5.52 -2.44
CA ASP A 46 -26.19 -5.76 -3.66
C ASP A 46 -25.56 -6.85 -4.53
N ILE A 47 -24.23 -6.83 -4.71
CA ILE A 47 -23.50 -7.90 -5.40
C ILE A 47 -23.63 -9.24 -4.67
N LEU A 48 -23.53 -9.25 -3.35
CA LEU A 48 -23.69 -10.48 -2.56
C LEU A 48 -25.10 -11.07 -2.73
N ASN A 49 -26.14 -10.24 -2.60
CA ASN A 49 -27.52 -10.66 -2.76
C ASN A 49 -27.77 -11.20 -4.18
N TYR A 50 -27.25 -10.52 -5.19
CA TYR A 50 -27.33 -10.96 -6.59
C TYR A 50 -26.69 -12.33 -6.81
N LEU A 51 -25.46 -12.52 -6.31
CA LEU A 51 -24.73 -13.76 -6.49
C LEU A 51 -25.32 -14.92 -5.69
N ASP A 52 -25.85 -14.68 -4.49
CA ASP A 52 -26.52 -15.70 -3.66
C ASP A 52 -27.75 -16.30 -4.35
N VAL A 53 -28.56 -15.42 -4.95
CA VAL A 53 -29.72 -15.84 -5.77
C VAL A 53 -29.24 -16.65 -6.98
N LYS A 54 -28.18 -16.21 -7.69
CA LYS A 54 -27.64 -16.92 -8.85
C LYS A 54 -27.05 -18.29 -8.50
N GLN A 55 -26.35 -18.40 -7.38
CA GLN A 55 -25.74 -19.63 -6.88
C GLN A 55 -26.76 -20.71 -6.52
N SER A 56 -27.98 -20.30 -6.17
CA SER A 56 -29.09 -21.21 -5.87
C SER A 56 -29.62 -21.95 -7.11
N PHE A 57 -29.32 -21.45 -8.33
CA PHE A 57 -29.68 -22.09 -9.59
C PHE A 57 -28.57 -23.01 -10.12
N ALA A 58 -28.83 -23.71 -11.24
CA ALA A 58 -27.83 -24.57 -11.86
C ALA A 58 -26.62 -23.78 -12.40
N TRP A 59 -25.42 -24.23 -12.05
CA TRP A 59 -24.15 -23.54 -12.35
C TRP A 59 -23.77 -23.48 -13.83
N SER A 60 -24.45 -24.24 -14.67
CA SER A 60 -24.35 -24.17 -16.12
C SER A 60 -24.83 -22.83 -16.69
N HIS A 61 -25.75 -22.14 -16.00
CA HIS A 61 -26.31 -20.86 -16.46
C HIS A 61 -25.52 -19.64 -16.00
N LEU A 62 -24.46 -19.83 -15.21
CA LEU A 62 -23.61 -18.73 -14.76
C LEU A 62 -22.58 -18.36 -15.83
N SER A 63 -22.42 -17.05 -16.04
CA SER A 63 -21.36 -16.50 -16.88
C SER A 63 -19.98 -16.78 -16.29
N GLU A 64 -18.93 -16.66 -17.10
CA GLU A 64 -17.56 -16.84 -16.62
C GLU A 64 -17.19 -15.80 -15.56
N ASP A 65 -17.64 -14.56 -15.72
CA ASP A 65 -17.37 -13.48 -14.78
C ASP A 65 -18.13 -13.65 -13.47
N GLU A 66 -19.38 -14.14 -13.50
CA GLU A 66 -20.12 -14.51 -12.29
C GLU A 66 -19.40 -15.61 -11.50
N LYS A 67 -18.87 -16.62 -12.20
CA LYS A 67 -18.08 -17.70 -11.56
C LYS A 67 -16.81 -17.16 -10.92
N LYS A 68 -16.08 -16.28 -11.62
CA LYS A 68 -14.88 -15.62 -11.08
C LYS A 68 -15.22 -14.75 -9.87
N ALA A 69 -16.30 -13.98 -9.95
CA ALA A 69 -16.78 -13.14 -8.86
C ALA A 69 -17.14 -13.97 -7.62
N ILE A 70 -17.91 -15.05 -7.79
CA ILE A 70 -18.24 -16.01 -6.73
C ILE A 70 -16.98 -16.58 -6.08
N TYR A 71 -16.02 -17.02 -6.91
CA TYR A 71 -14.76 -17.55 -6.43
C TYR A 71 -13.99 -16.49 -5.61
N TYR A 72 -13.93 -15.26 -6.10
CA TYR A 72 -13.27 -14.16 -5.42
C TYR A 72 -13.95 -13.77 -4.09
N ILE A 73 -15.28 -13.73 -4.03
CA ILE A 73 -15.97 -13.50 -2.75
C ILE A 73 -15.68 -14.65 -1.79
N SER A 74 -15.74 -15.88 -2.27
CA SER A 74 -15.58 -17.07 -1.44
C SER A 74 -14.14 -17.28 -0.97
N PHE A 75 -13.12 -16.95 -1.76
CA PHE A 75 -11.70 -17.31 -1.51
C PHE A 75 -10.69 -16.18 -1.79
N GLY A 76 -11.14 -15.02 -2.26
CA GLY A 76 -10.28 -13.91 -2.63
C GLY A 76 -9.59 -13.24 -1.44
N LYS A 77 -8.57 -12.45 -1.78
CA LYS A 77 -7.77 -11.65 -0.85
C LYS A 77 -8.53 -10.40 -0.42
N TRP A 78 -9.54 -10.58 0.40
CA TRP A 78 -10.30 -9.49 1.00
C TRP A 78 -10.65 -9.81 2.45
N GLY A 79 -10.96 -8.77 3.24
CA GLY A 79 -11.28 -8.92 4.65
C GLY A 79 -10.11 -9.50 5.45
N PRO A 80 -10.36 -10.44 6.40
CA PRO A 80 -9.31 -11.04 7.22
C PRO A 80 -8.23 -11.81 6.43
N ARG A 81 -8.52 -12.17 5.18
CA ARG A 81 -7.60 -12.90 4.29
C ARG A 81 -6.72 -11.98 3.45
N ASN A 82 -6.96 -10.67 3.51
CA ASN A 82 -6.03 -9.72 2.94
C ASN A 82 -4.84 -9.57 3.90
N HIS A 83 -3.85 -10.45 3.73
CA HIS A 83 -2.61 -10.35 4.49
C HIS A 83 -1.82 -9.13 4.00
N PRO A 84 -1.42 -8.21 4.89
CA PRO A 84 -0.59 -7.08 4.49
C PRO A 84 0.72 -7.60 3.89
N PRO A 85 1.29 -6.90 2.89
CA PRO A 85 2.49 -7.34 2.19
C PRO A 85 3.72 -7.43 3.10
N MET A 86 3.69 -6.74 4.25
CA MET A 86 4.73 -6.80 5.27
C MET A 86 4.07 -6.99 6.63
N THR A 87 4.55 -7.98 7.37
CA THR A 87 4.10 -8.18 8.74
C THR A 87 4.72 -7.10 9.65
N VAL A 88 4.03 -6.73 10.73
CA VAL A 88 4.54 -5.74 11.70
C VAL A 88 5.94 -6.11 12.23
N PRO A 89 6.22 -7.38 12.61
CA PRO A 89 7.57 -7.76 13.06
C PRO A 89 8.65 -7.57 11.99
N GLU A 90 8.33 -7.87 10.73
CA GLU A 90 9.27 -7.68 9.62
C GLU A 90 9.56 -6.20 9.37
N MET A 91 8.53 -5.34 9.46
CA MET A 91 8.68 -3.90 9.35
C MET A 91 9.61 -3.35 10.43
N VAL A 92 9.40 -3.76 11.68
CA VAL A 92 10.22 -3.35 12.82
C VAL A 92 11.66 -3.83 12.65
N PHE A 93 11.86 -5.09 12.26
CA PHE A 93 13.20 -5.64 12.02
C PHE A 93 13.95 -4.85 10.94
N LYS A 94 13.31 -4.59 9.79
CA LYS A 94 13.91 -3.81 8.70
C LYS A 94 14.25 -2.38 9.11
N ALA A 95 13.39 -1.74 9.90
CA ALA A 95 13.64 -0.40 10.42
C ALA A 95 14.82 -0.36 11.40
N LEU A 96 14.94 -1.35 12.28
CA LEU A 96 16.05 -1.43 13.23
C LEU A 96 17.39 -1.70 12.54
N VAL A 97 17.41 -2.65 11.60
CA VAL A 97 18.62 -2.99 10.84
C VAL A 97 19.07 -1.81 9.97
N SER A 98 18.14 -1.11 9.32
CA SER A 98 18.50 0.06 8.51
C SER A 98 19.06 1.20 9.35
N LEU A 99 18.45 1.48 10.51
CA LEU A 99 18.94 2.50 11.45
C LEU A 99 20.33 2.14 12.00
N PHE A 100 20.55 0.87 12.33
CA PHE A 100 21.84 0.39 12.81
C PHE A 100 22.92 0.52 11.74
N LEU A 101 22.64 0.09 10.51
CA LEU A 101 23.58 0.21 9.38
C LEU A 101 23.91 1.66 9.06
N PHE A 102 22.90 2.55 9.06
CA PHE A 102 23.11 3.97 8.79
C PHE A 102 23.99 4.62 9.85
N THR A 103 23.78 4.24 11.12
CA THR A 103 24.60 4.69 12.25
C THR A 103 26.04 4.21 12.09
N ALA A 104 26.26 2.90 11.91
CA ALA A 104 27.58 2.31 11.72
C ALA A 104 28.32 2.93 10.52
N PHE A 105 27.62 3.11 9.40
CA PHE A 105 28.16 3.75 8.21
C PHE A 105 28.57 5.21 8.46
N GLY A 106 27.75 5.99 9.16
CA GLY A 106 28.06 7.36 9.55
C GLY A 106 29.32 7.44 10.43
N PHE A 107 29.43 6.58 11.45
CA PHE A 107 30.63 6.51 12.30
C PHE A 107 31.87 6.09 11.51
N ALA A 108 31.77 5.10 10.62
CA ALA A 108 32.87 4.67 9.76
C ALA A 108 33.38 5.81 8.87
N MET A 109 32.48 6.61 8.28
CA MET A 109 32.84 7.76 7.44
C MET A 109 33.55 8.87 8.24
N ILE A 110 33.11 9.15 9.47
CA ILE A 110 33.77 10.14 10.34
C ILE A 110 35.18 9.66 10.71
N ASN A 111 35.33 8.40 11.09
CA ASN A 111 36.63 7.83 11.46
C ASN A 111 37.58 7.79 10.26
N TYR A 112 37.11 7.36 9.09
CA TYR A 112 37.92 7.34 7.86
C TYR A 112 38.50 8.72 7.51
N ARG A 113 37.71 9.80 7.66
CA ARG A 113 38.18 11.17 7.41
C ARG A 113 39.21 11.63 8.44
N LYS A 114 39.06 11.25 9.71
CA LYS A 114 40.03 11.58 10.78
C LYS A 114 41.35 10.85 10.55
N ASP A 115 41.29 9.55 10.24
CA ASP A 115 42.48 8.74 10.01
C ASP A 115 43.29 9.25 8.81
N LYS A 116 42.61 9.60 7.71
CA LYS A 116 43.29 10.22 6.55
C LYS A 116 43.98 11.55 6.86
N LYS A 117 43.50 12.32 7.84
CA LYS A 117 44.18 13.56 8.27
C LYS A 117 45.42 13.24 9.10
N LYS A 118 45.29 12.38 10.10
CA LYS A 118 46.41 11.97 10.95
C LYS A 118 47.53 11.30 10.17
N VAL A 119 47.21 10.45 9.19
CA VAL A 119 48.23 9.83 8.34
C VAL A 119 49.04 10.88 7.58
N LYS A 120 48.40 11.91 7.02
CA LYS A 120 49.10 13.00 6.32
C LYS A 120 49.96 13.84 7.26
N GLU A 121 49.50 14.07 8.48
CA GLU A 121 50.24 14.76 9.54
C GLU A 121 51.50 13.97 9.90
N LEU A 122 51.37 12.69 10.23
CA LEU A 122 52.47 11.80 10.56
C LEU A 122 53.48 11.65 9.41
N GLU A 123 53.01 11.52 8.17
CA GLU A 123 53.90 11.50 6.98
C GLU A 123 54.62 12.85 6.77
N GLY A 124 54.00 13.96 7.15
CA GLY A 124 54.60 15.29 7.09
C GLY A 124 55.70 15.46 8.13
N GLU A 125 55.40 15.14 9.39
CA GLU A 125 56.36 15.16 10.50
C GLU A 125 57.57 14.25 10.22
N SER A 126 57.33 13.03 9.72
CA SER A 126 58.41 12.09 9.38
C SER A 126 59.37 12.67 8.32
N LYS A 127 58.84 13.35 7.30
CA LYS A 127 59.65 13.99 6.25
C LYS A 127 60.41 15.22 6.74
N GLU A 128 59.90 15.92 7.76
CA GLU A 128 60.60 17.04 8.38
C GLU A 128 61.76 16.56 9.24
N VAL A 129 61.56 15.50 10.03
CA VAL A 129 62.61 14.83 10.81
C VAL A 129 63.72 14.29 9.90
N GLU A 130 63.39 13.59 8.81
CA GLU A 130 64.39 13.11 7.84
C GLU A 130 65.23 14.24 7.24
N LYS A 131 64.63 15.40 6.95
CA LYS A 131 65.34 16.57 6.43
C LYS A 131 66.23 17.22 7.49
N PHE A 132 65.75 17.26 8.73
CA PHE A 132 66.52 17.78 9.86
C PHE A 132 67.77 16.92 10.08
N ASP A 133 67.61 15.59 10.15
CA ASP A 133 68.71 14.63 10.31
C ASP A 133 69.69 14.67 9.12
N ALA A 134 69.20 14.80 7.88
CA ALA A 134 70.04 14.96 6.70
C ALA A 134 70.75 16.34 6.59
N SER A 135 70.27 17.33 7.35
CA SER A 135 70.88 18.67 7.41
C SER A 135 71.83 18.87 8.58
N SER A 136 71.80 17.95 9.57
CA SER A 136 72.77 17.93 10.65
C SER A 136 74.11 17.50 10.05
N PRO A 137 75.16 18.34 10.12
CA PRO A 137 76.49 17.92 9.69
C PRO A 137 76.90 16.70 10.52
N ASP A 138 77.39 15.66 9.86
CA ASP A 138 78.09 14.56 10.50
C ASP A 138 79.35 15.11 11.18
N GLU A 139 79.22 15.67 12.39
CA GLU A 139 80.36 16.06 13.21
C GLU A 139 80.71 14.92 14.18
N VAL A 140 81.84 14.30 13.82
CA VAL A 140 82.85 13.64 14.67
C VAL A 140 82.65 12.16 15.01
N SER A 141 83.43 11.33 14.30
CA SER A 141 84.33 10.39 15.00
C SER A 141 85.69 10.39 14.31
N ASP A 142 86.64 11.06 14.96
CA ASP A 142 88.08 10.88 14.84
C ASP A 142 88.48 9.38 14.77
N LYS A 143 89.32 9.04 13.80
CA LYS A 143 90.63 8.36 13.97
C LYS A 143 91.37 8.23 12.64
#